data_AF-A0A397IUR0-F1
#
_entry.id   AF-A0A397IUR0-F1
#
_cell.length_a   1.000
_cell.length_b   1.000
_cell.length_c   1.000
_cell.angle_alpha   90.00
_cell.angle_beta   90.00
_cell.angle_gamma   90.00
#
_symmetry.space_group_name_H-M   'P 1'
#
loop_
_entity.id
_entity.type
_entity.pdbx_description
1 polymer ?
#
loop_
_entity_poly.entity_id
_entity_poly.type
_entity_poly.pdbx_seq_one_letter_code
_entity_poly.pdbx_strand_id
1 'polypeptide(L)'
;MSNYINPCEIYSSTDFLNAFAKNLWDKKIVLFFDEFDKLYNATDEVRNNCLEIFRGKKNTADSSAIVSIVATVTFSIRFLNSSNPHLSSFNVSNYLNNSYFSEEKVCNLFSEFATGRNIKIDDEVVKDISEILTT
;
A
#
# COMPACT_ATOMS: atom_id res chain seq x y z
N MET A 1 -26.29 -18.63 10.16
CA MET A 1 -26.56 -17.17 10.09
C MET A 1 -25.20 -16.50 10.03
N SER A 2 -24.82 -15.98 8.86
CA SER A 2 -23.56 -15.26 8.68
C SER A 2 -23.73 -13.87 9.28
N ASN A 3 -23.18 -13.65 10.48
CA ASN A 3 -23.10 -12.32 11.05
C ASN A 3 -22.07 -11.54 10.22
N TYR A 4 -22.56 -10.84 9.20
CA TYR A 4 -21.81 -9.75 8.59
C TYR A 4 -21.49 -8.76 9.70
N ILE A 5 -20.25 -8.79 10.18
CA ILE A 5 -19.70 -7.72 11.01
C ILE A 5 -19.73 -6.49 10.10
N ASN A 6 -20.68 -5.59 10.34
CA ASN A 6 -20.62 -4.24 9.80
C ASN A 6 -19.22 -3.74 10.17
N PRO A 7 -18.36 -3.35 9.21
CA PRO A 7 -17.03 -2.86 9.56
C PRO A 7 -17.27 -1.69 10.50
N CYS A 8 -16.95 -1.87 11.78
CA CYS A 8 -17.12 -0.84 12.79
C CYS A 8 -16.50 0.43 12.24
N GLU A 9 -17.24 1.54 12.27
CA GLU A 9 -16.65 2.82 11.95
C GLU A 9 -15.49 3.05 12.94
N ILE A 10 -14.27 3.13 12.41
CA ILE A 10 -13.06 3.27 13.20
C ILE A 10 -12.81 4.77 13.40
N TYR A 11 -13.07 5.27 14.61
CA TYR A 11 -12.86 6.68 14.94
C TYR A 11 -11.63 6.92 15.82
N SER A 12 -11.09 5.86 16.42
CA SER A 12 -9.95 5.95 17.34
C SER A 12 -8.96 4.79 17.17
N SER A 13 -7.79 4.94 17.77
CA SER A 13 -6.78 3.87 17.88
C SER A 13 -7.32 2.64 18.61
N THR A 14 -8.13 2.84 19.64
CA THR A 14 -8.78 1.77 20.39
C THR A 14 -9.78 1.01 19.54
N ASP A 15 -10.60 1.72 18.74
CA ASP A 15 -11.54 1.07 17.83
C ASP A 15 -10.82 0.22 16.79
N PHE A 16 -9.70 0.72 16.26
CA PHE A 16 -8.88 -0.01 15.31
C PHE A 16 -8.32 -1.30 15.92
N LEU A 17 -7.73 -1.21 17.12
CA LEU A 17 -7.16 -2.39 17.80
C LEU A 17 -8.23 -3.42 18.15
N ASN A 18 -9.40 -2.97 18.60
CA ASN A 18 -10.53 -3.84 18.91
C ASN A 18 -11.10 -4.50 17.66
N ALA A 19 -11.30 -3.73 16.57
CA ALA A 19 -11.80 -4.25 15.30
C ALA A 19 -10.91 -5.36 14.74
N PHE A 20 -9.60 -5.31 15.02
CA PHE A 20 -8.61 -6.25 14.52
C PHE A 20 -8.01 -7.15 15.62
N ALA A 21 -8.71 -7.32 16.74
CA ALA A 21 -8.30 -8.22 17.81
C ALA A 21 -8.32 -9.68 17.35
N LYS A 22 -7.25 -10.43 17.65
CA LYS A 22 -7.05 -11.81 17.15
C LYS A 22 -8.20 -12.77 17.47
N ASN A 23 -8.87 -12.60 18.60
CA ASN A 23 -9.99 -13.45 19.02
C ASN A 23 -11.28 -13.22 18.21
N LEU A 24 -11.35 -12.16 17.41
CA LEU A 24 -12.50 -11.86 16.54
C LEU A 24 -12.35 -12.42 15.12
N TRP A 25 -11.16 -12.92 14.77
CA TRP A 25 -10.84 -13.34 13.41
C TRP A 25 -10.20 -14.72 13.38
N ASP A 26 -10.84 -15.66 12.69
CA ASP A 26 -10.28 -17.00 12.45
C ASP A 26 -9.14 -16.98 11.42
N LYS A 27 -8.98 -15.88 10.68
CA LYS A 27 -8.01 -15.72 9.59
C LYS A 27 -7.06 -14.56 9.85
N LYS A 28 -5.85 -14.71 9.32
CA LYS A 28 -4.85 -13.64 9.23
C LYS A 28 -5.32 -12.57 8.25
N ILE A 29 -5.11 -11.31 8.59
CA ILE A 29 -5.53 -10.15 7.78
C ILE A 29 -4.31 -9.44 7.22
N VAL A 30 -4.40 -9.03 5.96
CA VAL A 30 -3.46 -8.11 5.33
C VAL A 30 -4.24 -6.86 4.93
N LEU A 31 -3.77 -5.69 5.37
CA LEU A 31 -4.36 -4.42 4.98
C LEU A 31 -3.62 -3.84 3.78
N PHE A 32 -4.37 -3.42 2.77
CA PHE A 32 -3.86 -2.71 1.61
C PHE A 32 -4.37 -1.28 1.65
N PHE A 33 -3.44 -0.33 1.62
CA PHE A 33 -3.74 1.10 1.49
C PHE A 33 -3.24 1.58 0.14
N ASP A 34 -4.17 2.05 -0.68
CA ASP A 34 -3.82 2.74 -1.91
C ASP A 34 -3.64 4.23 -1.68
N GLU A 35 -2.76 4.88 -2.46
CA GLU A 35 -2.47 6.31 -2.38
C GLU A 35 -2.19 6.79 -0.94
N PHE A 36 -1.39 6.01 -0.18
CA PHE A 36 -1.11 6.30 1.22
C PHE A 36 -0.39 7.65 1.42
N ASP A 37 0.20 8.20 0.36
CA ASP A 37 0.73 9.55 0.33
C ASP A 37 -0.33 10.64 0.58
N LYS A 38 -1.62 10.36 0.41
CA LYS A 38 -2.67 11.31 0.84
C LYS A 38 -2.62 11.62 2.34
N LEU A 39 -2.06 10.74 3.17
CA LEU A 39 -1.83 11.00 4.59
C LEU A 39 -0.88 12.19 4.83
N TYR A 40 -0.04 12.57 3.87
CA TYR A 40 0.79 13.78 3.95
C TYR A 40 -0.04 15.06 4.07
N ASN A 41 -1.18 15.10 3.40
CA ASN A 41 -2.06 16.26 3.35
C ASN A 41 -3.01 16.33 4.57
N ALA A 42 -3.00 15.30 5.42
CA ALA A 42 -3.77 15.30 6.66
C ALA A 42 -3.09 16.18 7.72
N THR A 43 -3.87 16.59 8.72
CA THR A 43 -3.35 17.31 9.90
C THR A 43 -2.29 16.47 10.62
N ASP A 44 -1.33 17.13 11.28
CA ASP A 44 -0.30 16.47 12.09
C ASP A 44 -0.88 15.48 13.11
N GLU A 45 -2.02 15.81 13.73
CA GLU A 45 -2.72 14.95 14.68
C GLU A 45 -3.16 13.62 14.04
N VAL A 46 -3.95 13.68 12.96
CA VAL A 46 -4.42 12.49 12.22
C VAL A 46 -3.24 11.66 11.72
N ARG A 47 -2.21 12.32 11.17
CA ARG A 47 -1.01 11.65 10.67
C ARG A 47 -0.28 10.92 11.79
N ASN A 48 0.02 11.59 12.90
CA ASN A 48 0.73 10.98 14.02
C ASN A 48 -0.07 9.83 14.63
N ASN A 49 -1.37 10.01 14.86
CA ASN A 49 -2.24 8.97 15.41
C ASN A 49 -2.25 7.70 14.54
N CYS A 50 -2.40 7.87 13.22
CA CYS A 50 -2.38 6.76 12.26
C CYS A 50 -1.05 5.99 12.32
N LEU A 51 0.07 6.71 12.31
CA LEU A 51 1.42 6.13 12.30
C LEU A 51 1.76 5.46 13.64
N GLU A 52 1.30 6.01 14.76
CA GLU A 52 1.44 5.40 16.09
C GLU A 52 0.69 4.07 16.20
N ILE A 53 -0.52 3.97 15.65
CA ILE A 53 -1.28 2.70 15.61
C ILE A 53 -0.49 1.63 14.85
N PHE A 54 0.01 1.96 13.65
CA PHE A 54 0.78 1.02 12.84
C PHE A 54 2.09 0.61 13.50
N ARG A 55 2.76 1.53 14.20
CA ARG A 55 3.97 1.24 14.98
C ARG A 55 3.65 0.36 16.19
N GLY A 56 2.60 0.67 16.94
CA GLY A 56 2.15 -0.07 18.12
C GLY A 56 1.88 -1.54 17.80
N LYS A 57 1.36 -1.80 16.60
CA LYS A 57 1.12 -3.16 16.10
C LYS A 57 2.38 -4.03 16.06
N LYS A 58 3.57 -3.47 15.80
CA LYS A 58 4.83 -4.23 15.82
C LYS A 58 5.10 -4.84 17.20
N ASN A 59 4.64 -4.18 18.27
CA ASN A 59 4.80 -4.61 19.66
C ASN A 59 3.64 -5.49 20.15
N THR A 60 2.52 -5.56 19.40
CA THR A 60 1.31 -6.34 19.74
C THR A 60 1.00 -7.41 18.70
N ALA A 61 2.01 -7.86 17.94
CA ALA A 61 1.82 -8.80 16.83
C ALA A 61 1.13 -10.12 17.26
N ASP A 62 1.28 -10.52 18.52
CA ASP A 62 0.70 -11.75 19.06
C ASP A 62 -0.81 -11.64 19.37
N SER A 63 -1.32 -10.41 19.56
CA SER A 63 -2.72 -10.14 19.92
C SER A 63 -3.56 -9.55 18.78
N SER A 64 -2.94 -9.24 17.63
CA SER A 64 -3.63 -8.73 16.44
C SER A 64 -3.87 -9.81 15.39
N ALA A 65 -5.02 -9.76 14.71
CA ALA A 65 -5.30 -10.58 13.53
C ALA A 65 -4.53 -10.11 12.29
N ILE A 66 -4.05 -8.86 12.27
CA ILE A 66 -3.35 -8.29 11.13
C ILE A 66 -1.90 -8.78 11.13
N VAL A 67 -1.48 -9.43 10.04
CA VAL A 67 -0.11 -9.94 9.90
C VAL A 67 0.79 -9.04 9.07
N SER A 68 0.22 -8.25 8.16
CA SER A 68 0.97 -7.32 7.33
C SER A 68 0.13 -6.10 6.96
N ILE A 69 0.81 -4.99 6.70
CA ILE A 69 0.23 -3.78 6.13
C ILE A 69 1.06 -3.44 4.89
N VAL A 70 0.38 -3.33 3.76
CA VAL A 70 0.97 -2.96 2.48
C VAL A 70 0.39 -1.60 2.10
N ALA A 71 1.27 -0.63 1.89
CA ALA A 71 0.88 0.72 1.47
C ALA A 71 1.55 1.03 0.14
N THR A 72 0.79 1.52 -0.83
CA THR A 72 1.32 2.09 -2.07
C THR A 72 1.44 3.60 -1.89
N VAL A 73 2.50 4.17 -2.46
CA VAL A 73 2.73 5.61 -2.44
C VAL A 73 3.24 6.04 -3.81
N THR A 74 2.82 7.22 -4.25
CA THR A 74 3.25 7.80 -5.54
C THR A 74 4.69 8.30 -5.49
N PHE A 75 5.19 8.65 -4.30
CA PHE A 75 6.54 9.17 -4.08
C PHE A 75 7.29 8.34 -3.05
N SER A 76 8.63 8.38 -3.07
CA SER A 76 9.44 7.67 -2.08
C SER A 76 8.97 8.00 -0.67
N ILE A 77 8.66 6.98 0.12
CA ILE A 77 8.30 7.06 1.54
C ILE A 77 9.30 7.84 2.41
N ARG A 78 10.50 8.16 1.88
CA ARG A 78 11.50 9.03 2.52
C ARG A 78 10.99 10.45 2.79
N PHE A 79 9.87 10.85 2.18
CA PHE A 79 9.21 12.12 2.47
C PHE A 79 8.26 12.06 3.68
N LEU A 80 8.02 10.88 4.31
CA LEU A 80 7.28 10.69 5.58
C LEU A 80 8.10 11.15 6.79
N ASN A 81 8.67 12.34 6.72
CA ASN A 81 9.20 13.01 7.90
C ASN A 81 8.02 13.58 8.67
N SER A 82 7.70 12.96 9.80
CA SER A 82 6.85 13.61 10.81
C SER A 82 7.59 14.83 11.37
N SER A 83 6.84 15.79 11.91
CA SER A 83 7.36 16.99 12.59
C SER A 83 8.26 16.66 13.81
N ASN A 84 8.33 15.38 14.20
CA ASN A 84 9.18 14.86 15.26
C ASN A 84 10.27 13.93 14.67
N PRO A 85 11.56 14.30 14.71
CA PRO A 85 12.65 13.51 14.12
C PRO A 85 12.86 12.12 14.78
N HIS A 86 12.23 11.84 15.93
CA HIS A 86 12.19 10.52 16.57
C HIS A 86 11.02 9.63 16.11
N LEU A 87 10.08 10.18 15.34
CA LEU A 87 9.00 9.47 14.66
C LEU A 87 9.37 9.28 13.18
N SER A 88 10.40 8.48 12.91
CA SER A 88 10.42 7.76 11.63
C SER A 88 9.33 6.70 11.73
N SER A 89 8.21 6.99 11.08
CA SER A 89 6.97 6.23 11.18
C SER A 89 7.01 4.89 10.46
N PHE A 90 8.06 4.68 9.68
CA PHE A 90 8.24 3.50 8.89
C PHE A 90 9.61 2.89 9.19
N ASN A 91 9.61 1.93 10.11
CA ASN A 91 10.59 0.86 10.03
C ASN A 91 10.17 -0.05 8.87
N VAL A 92 10.24 0.48 7.63
CA VAL A 92 9.92 -0.27 6.41
C VAL A 92 10.85 -1.46 6.39
N SER A 93 10.26 -2.63 6.64
CA SER A 93 11.01 -3.88 6.56
C SER A 93 11.52 -4.10 5.14
N ASN A 94 10.72 -3.72 4.12
CA ASN A 94 11.07 -3.79 2.70
C ASN A 94 10.41 -2.66 1.89
N TYR A 95 11.22 -1.82 1.25
CA TYR A 95 10.76 -0.86 0.25
C TYR A 95 10.94 -1.49 -1.12
N LEU A 96 9.84 -1.74 -1.83
CA LEU A 96 9.90 -2.18 -3.22
C LEU A 96 9.73 -0.95 -4.09
N ASN A 97 10.79 -0.58 -4.80
CA ASN A 97 10.68 0.45 -5.83
C ASN A 97 10.08 -0.20 -7.07
N ASN A 98 8.96 0.32 -7.56
CA ASN A 98 8.51 -0.04 -8.90
C ASN A 98 9.36 0.77 -9.89
N SER A 99 10.44 0.17 -10.37
CA SER A 99 11.26 0.77 -11.43
C SER A 99 10.42 0.93 -12.69
N TYR A 100 10.71 1.94 -13.50
CA TYR A 100 10.20 2.01 -14.86
C TYR A 100 10.46 0.69 -15.60
N PHE A 101 9.54 0.36 -16.51
CA PHE A 101 9.68 -0.83 -17.34
C PHE A 101 10.92 -0.68 -18.24
N SER A 102 11.65 -1.77 -18.45
CA SER A 102 12.59 -1.83 -19.57
C SER A 102 11.82 -1.94 -20.88
N GLU A 103 12.45 -1.57 -21.99
CA GLU A 103 11.87 -1.73 -23.34
C GLU A 103 11.34 -3.15 -23.58
N GLU A 104 12.12 -4.16 -23.20
CA GLU A 104 11.70 -5.56 -23.28
C GLU A 104 10.39 -5.83 -22.51
N LYS A 105 10.24 -5.28 -21.31
CA LYS A 105 9.00 -5.45 -20.52
C LYS A 105 7.83 -4.71 -21.13
N VAL A 106 8.05 -3.53 -21.73
CA VAL A 106 7.01 -2.79 -22.46
C VAL A 106 6.55 -3.63 -23.65
N CYS A 107 7.48 -4.12 -24.48
CA CYS A 107 7.16 -4.97 -25.63
C CYS A 107 6.38 -6.23 -25.23
N ASN A 108 6.83 -6.93 -24.17
CA ASN A 108 6.14 -8.11 -23.67
C ASN A 108 4.72 -7.79 -23.17
N LEU A 109 4.55 -6.70 -22.41
CA LEU A 109 3.24 -6.29 -21.88
C LEU A 109 2.25 -5.96 -23.01
N PHE A 110 2.70 -5.22 -24.03
CA PHE A 110 1.86 -4.88 -25.18
C PHE A 110 1.53 -6.12 -26.02
N SER A 111 2.47 -7.06 -26.17
CA SER A 111 2.23 -8.34 -26.85
C SER A 111 1.21 -9.22 -26.11
N GLU A 112 1.34 -9.35 -24.78
CA GLU A 112 0.37 -10.06 -23.94
C GLU A 112 -1.02 -9.43 -24.02
N PHE A 113 -1.09 -8.09 -23.98
CA PHE A 113 -2.33 -7.35 -24.12
C PHE A 113 -2.97 -7.54 -25.51
N ALA A 114 -2.19 -7.44 -26.58
CA ALA A 114 -2.64 -7.61 -27.96
C ALA A 114 -3.19 -9.01 -28.19
N THR A 115 -2.46 -10.03 -27.71
CA THR A 115 -2.85 -11.44 -27.77
C THR A 115 -4.15 -11.68 -27.00
N GLY A 116 -4.24 -11.21 -25.75
CA GLY A 116 -5.43 -11.40 -24.91
C GLY A 116 -6.68 -10.69 -25.44
N ARG A 117 -6.51 -9.62 -26.21
CA ARG A 117 -7.60 -8.86 -26.84
C ARG A 117 -7.87 -9.28 -28.29
N ASN A 118 -7.07 -10.19 -28.86
CA ASN A 118 -7.08 -10.56 -30.27
C ASN A 118 -7.02 -9.33 -31.20
N ILE A 119 -6.17 -8.37 -30.86
CA ILE A 119 -5.88 -7.18 -31.67
C ILE A 119 -4.44 -7.22 -32.17
N LYS A 120 -4.15 -6.45 -33.22
CA LYS A 120 -2.79 -6.21 -33.67
C LYS A 120 -2.38 -4.80 -33.26
N ILE A 121 -1.25 -4.68 -32.59
CA ILE A 121 -0.59 -3.41 -32.29
C ILE A 121 0.67 -3.37 -33.15
N ASP A 122 0.94 -2.24 -33.77
CA ASP A 122 2.15 -2.07 -34.57
C ASP A 122 3.38 -1.99 -33.67
N ASP A 123 4.43 -2.72 -34.03
CA ASP A 123 5.68 -2.76 -33.26
C ASP A 123 6.34 -1.37 -33.21
N GLU A 124 6.18 -0.53 -34.25
CA GLU A 124 6.66 0.86 -34.24
C GLU A 124 5.96 1.69 -33.15
N VAL A 125 4.65 1.50 -32.96
CA VAL A 125 3.89 2.20 -31.92
C VAL A 125 4.34 1.76 -30.52
N VAL A 126 4.64 0.48 -30.33
CA VAL A 126 5.14 -0.03 -29.04
C VAL A 126 6.54 0.53 -28.75
N LYS A 127 7.39 0.62 -29.77
CA LYS A 127 8.73 1.20 -29.66
C LYS A 127 8.67 2.68 -29.29
N ASP A 128 7.85 3.47 -29.97
CA ASP A 128 7.65 4.90 -29.67
C ASP A 128 7.20 5.11 -28.20
N ILE A 129 6.27 4.28 -27.73
CA ILE A 129 5.81 4.31 -26.33
C ILE A 129 6.93 3.92 -25.37
N SER A 130 7.74 2.92 -25.71
CA SER A 130 8.88 2.51 -24.89
C SER A 130 9.87 3.66 -24.70
N GLU A 131 10.22 4.37 -25.78
CA GLU A 131 11.15 5.50 -25.71
C GLU A 131 10.66 6.61 -24.77
N ILE A 132 9.34 6.88 -24.74
CA ILE A 132 8.72 7.84 -23.81
C ILE A 132 8.79 7.35 -22.35
N LEU A 133 8.57 6.05 -22.10
CA LEU A 133 8.47 5.50 -20.75
C LEU A 133 9.83 5.18 -20.11
N THR A 134 10.89 5.10 -20.91
CA THR A 134 12.27 4.83 -20.44
C THR A 134 13.13 6.07 -20.23
N THR A 135 12.64 7.26 -20.64
CA THR A 135 13.34 8.55 -20.50
C THR A 135 12.96 9.26 -19.20
#